data_AF-A0ABD1A518-F1
#
_entry.id   AF-A0ABD1A518-F1
#
_cell.length_a   1.000
_cell.length_b   1.000
_cell.length_c   1.000
_cell.angle_alpha   90.00
_cell.angle_beta   90.00
_cell.angle_gamma   90.00
#
_symmetry.space_group_name_H-M   'P 1'
#
loop_
_entity.id
_entity.type
_entity.pdbx_description
1 polymer ?
#
loop_
_entity_poly.entity_id
_entity_poly.type
_entity_poly.pdbx_seq_one_letter_code
_entity_poly.pdbx_strand_id
1 'polypeptide(L)'
;MGTMHRSGAPRRTNENAKLIITTILGMVFGFFVGITLPSVSFTKMNLPSGLISSLDVAMSDGKLFSGGRSPEDFGSRQFPKIYVPTNPHGAELLPPGIIVAETDFYLRRLWGEPSEDLKKKPKYLVTFTVGFEQRNNINAAVKKFSEDFQILLFHYDGRTTEWDQFEWSKNAIHISARKQTKWWYAKRFLHPDVVSAYEYIFIWDEDLGVEHFNADRYIELVKKHGLEISQPGLEPNNGLTWEMTKRRGDRDVHKETQEKPGWCSDPHLPPCAAFVEIMAPVFSREAWRCVWHMIQNDLVHGWGLDFALRRCIEPAHEKIGVVDSQWIIHQVIPSLGSQGESEKGKSPWQGVRERCRNEWTMFQNRVAEADKAYMEQHKVKE
;
A
#
# COMPACT_ATOMS: atom_id res chain seq x y z
N MET A 1 23.66 60.99 -61.84
CA MET A 1 23.04 60.73 -63.15
C MET A 1 23.60 59.41 -63.68
N GLY A 2 22.74 58.46 -64.01
CA GLY A 2 23.15 57.14 -64.51
C GLY A 2 22.11 56.07 -64.27
N THR A 3 20.98 56.15 -64.96
CA THR A 3 19.97 55.09 -65.09
C THR A 3 20.45 54.04 -66.09
N MET A 4 20.35 52.75 -65.73
CA MET A 4 20.00 51.66 -66.67
C MET A 4 19.26 50.57 -65.90
N HIS A 5 17.93 50.50 -66.09
CA HIS A 5 17.13 49.34 -65.77
C HIS A 5 17.45 48.22 -66.77
N ARG A 6 17.77 47.01 -66.28
CA ARG A 6 17.77 45.78 -67.07
C ARG A 6 16.83 44.76 -66.44
N SER A 7 15.95 44.28 -67.28
CA SER A 7 14.81 43.40 -67.05
C SER A 7 15.22 41.98 -66.67
N GLY A 8 14.52 41.38 -65.71
CA GLY A 8 14.55 39.95 -65.41
C GLY A 8 13.16 39.46 -65.04
N ALA A 9 12.55 38.65 -65.91
CA ALA A 9 11.21 38.10 -65.75
C ALA A 9 11.16 37.06 -64.61
N PRO A 10 10.09 37.03 -63.77
CA PRO A 10 9.92 35.97 -62.80
C PRO A 10 9.36 34.71 -63.49
N ARG A 11 10.12 33.62 -63.38
CA ARG A 11 9.76 32.26 -63.81
C ARG A 11 8.58 31.78 -62.94
N ARG A 12 7.37 31.70 -63.50
CA ARG A 12 6.22 31.04 -62.84
C ARG A 12 6.52 29.54 -62.73
N THR A 13 6.79 29.05 -61.52
CA THR A 13 6.80 27.61 -61.23
C THR A 13 5.35 27.11 -61.22
N ASN A 14 5.06 26.12 -62.05
CA ASN A 14 3.72 25.57 -62.24
C ASN A 14 3.42 24.57 -61.12
N GLU A 15 3.03 25.09 -59.94
CA GLU A 15 2.73 24.33 -58.72
C GLU A 15 1.69 23.21 -58.94
N ASN A 16 0.74 23.42 -59.85
CA ASN A 16 -0.27 22.42 -60.19
C ASN A 16 0.32 21.17 -60.85
N ALA A 17 1.38 21.31 -61.65
CA ALA A 17 2.04 20.17 -62.29
C ALA A 17 2.84 19.34 -61.27
N LYS A 18 3.46 19.99 -60.27
CA LYS A 18 4.13 19.27 -59.17
C LYS A 18 3.12 18.48 -58.34
N LEU A 19 1.96 19.05 -58.01
CA LEU A 19 0.93 18.37 -57.22
C LEU A 19 0.41 17.11 -57.94
N ILE A 20 0.16 17.22 -59.25
CA ILE A 20 -0.31 16.10 -60.08
C ILE A 20 0.74 14.99 -60.14
N ILE A 21 2.01 15.34 -60.40
CA ILE A 21 3.10 14.35 -60.46
C ILE A 21 3.28 13.65 -59.12
N THR A 22 3.21 14.38 -58.00
CA THR A 22 3.36 13.81 -56.65
C THR A 22 2.21 12.86 -56.31
N THR A 23 0.99 13.19 -56.74
CA THR A 23 -0.20 12.35 -56.52
C THR A 23 -0.12 11.05 -57.33
N ILE A 24 0.33 11.13 -58.59
CA ILE A 24 0.51 9.96 -59.46
C ILE A 24 1.62 9.06 -58.91
N LEU A 25 2.75 9.63 -58.49
CA LEU A 25 3.82 8.86 -57.84
C LEU A 25 3.35 8.18 -56.54
N GLY A 26 2.53 8.86 -55.73
CA GLY A 26 1.94 8.28 -54.52
C GLY A 26 0.99 7.12 -54.80
N MET A 27 0.13 7.23 -55.82
CA MET A 27 -0.74 6.13 -56.24
C MET A 27 0.03 4.94 -56.79
N VAL A 28 1.03 5.18 -57.65
CA VAL A 28 1.86 4.12 -58.22
C VAL A 28 2.66 3.43 -57.12
N PHE A 29 3.28 4.19 -56.20
CA PHE A 29 3.99 3.62 -55.06
C PHE A 29 3.07 2.82 -54.13
N GLY A 30 1.88 3.34 -53.81
CA GLY A 30 0.88 2.62 -53.02
C GLY A 30 0.37 1.34 -53.69
N PHE A 31 0.21 1.34 -55.02
CA PHE A 31 -0.18 0.18 -55.80
C PHE A 31 0.92 -0.90 -55.81
N PHE A 32 2.20 -0.50 -55.98
CA PHE A 32 3.32 -1.45 -55.91
C PHE A 32 3.51 -2.01 -54.50
N VAL A 33 3.39 -1.20 -53.43
CA VAL A 33 3.39 -1.71 -52.05
C VAL A 33 2.23 -2.68 -51.83
N GLY A 34 1.03 -2.35 -52.32
CA GLY A 34 -0.16 -3.21 -52.21
C GLY A 34 -0.06 -4.54 -52.96
N ILE A 35 0.67 -4.61 -54.08
CA ILE A 35 0.87 -5.85 -54.87
C ILE A 35 2.07 -6.67 -54.36
N THR A 36 3.04 -6.04 -53.71
CA THR A 36 4.16 -6.73 -53.05
C THR A 36 3.81 -7.31 -51.68
N LEU A 37 2.64 -6.98 -51.14
CA LEU A 37 2.07 -7.66 -49.97
C LEU A 37 1.37 -8.94 -50.46
N PRO A 38 1.84 -10.14 -50.09
CA PRO A 38 1.10 -11.35 -50.38
C PRO A 38 -0.28 -11.26 -49.72
N SER A 39 -1.33 -11.62 -50.45
CA SER A 39 -2.67 -11.76 -49.91
C SER A 39 -2.63 -12.77 -48.77
N VAL A 40 -2.62 -12.25 -47.53
CA VAL A 40 -2.71 -13.08 -46.33
C VAL A 40 -4.13 -13.63 -46.30
N SER A 41 -4.27 -14.84 -46.84
CA SER A 41 -5.39 -15.71 -46.54
C SER A 41 -5.46 -15.86 -45.02
N PHE A 42 -6.62 -15.62 -44.42
CA PHE A 42 -6.92 -16.05 -43.06
C PHE A 42 -7.01 -17.58 -43.05
N THR A 43 -5.86 -18.24 -43.17
CA THR A 43 -5.68 -19.67 -42.93
C THR A 43 -4.61 -19.81 -41.87
N LYS A 44 -5.05 -20.26 -40.68
CA LYS A 44 -4.24 -20.72 -39.56
C LYS A 44 -3.16 -19.74 -39.08
N MET A 45 -3.47 -19.05 -37.97
CA MET A 45 -2.43 -18.62 -37.04
C MET A 45 -1.68 -19.87 -36.55
N ASN A 46 -0.53 -20.17 -37.14
CA ASN A 46 0.43 -21.08 -36.53
C ASN A 46 1.09 -20.30 -35.39
N LEU A 47 0.73 -20.63 -34.15
CA LEU A 47 1.47 -20.16 -32.99
C LEU A 47 2.94 -20.61 -33.12
N PRO A 48 3.92 -19.76 -32.73
CA PRO A 48 5.29 -20.21 -32.58
C PRO A 48 5.33 -21.34 -31.55
N SER A 49 6.07 -22.40 -31.86
CA SER A 49 6.16 -23.68 -31.12
C SER A 49 6.69 -23.59 -29.67
N GLY A 50 6.85 -22.37 -29.14
CA GLY A 50 7.31 -22.09 -27.77
C GLY A 50 6.19 -21.79 -26.77
N LEU A 51 4.92 -21.71 -27.20
CA LEU A 51 3.78 -21.71 -26.29
C LEU A 51 3.25 -23.13 -26.17
N ILE A 52 3.99 -23.97 -25.46
CA ILE A 52 3.42 -25.19 -24.91
C ILE A 52 2.28 -24.72 -24.01
N SER A 53 1.04 -25.06 -24.38
CA SER A 53 -0.10 -24.89 -23.49
C SER A 53 0.27 -25.51 -22.15
N SER A 54 -0.01 -24.87 -21.03
CA SER A 54 0.23 -25.47 -19.70
C SER A 54 -0.38 -26.88 -19.57
N LEU A 55 -1.38 -27.17 -20.42
CA LEU A 55 -1.99 -28.49 -20.59
C LEU A 55 -1.06 -29.51 -21.29
N ASP A 56 -0.30 -29.10 -22.31
CA ASP A 56 0.60 -29.97 -23.07
C ASP A 56 1.89 -30.32 -22.29
N VAL A 57 2.36 -29.42 -21.41
CA VAL A 57 3.44 -29.74 -20.44
C VAL A 57 2.95 -30.78 -19.44
N ALA A 58 1.75 -30.58 -18.86
CA ALA A 58 1.16 -31.51 -17.91
C ALA A 58 0.91 -32.91 -18.51
N MET A 59 0.60 -32.99 -19.81
CA MET A 59 0.39 -34.26 -20.52
C MET A 59 1.69 -34.93 -20.99
N SER A 60 2.74 -34.17 -21.33
CA SER A 60 4.01 -34.74 -21.82
C SER A 60 4.86 -35.37 -20.72
N ASP A 61 4.71 -34.93 -19.46
CA ASP A 61 5.38 -35.52 -18.29
C ASP A 61 4.65 -36.75 -17.71
N GLY A 62 3.59 -37.23 -18.38
CA GLY A 62 2.82 -38.42 -18.01
C GLY A 62 3.59 -39.75 -18.05
N LYS A 63 4.90 -39.74 -18.29
CA LYS A 63 5.76 -40.94 -18.27
C LYS A 63 6.55 -41.14 -16.97
N LEU A 64 6.47 -40.24 -15.98
CA LEU A 64 7.20 -40.39 -14.72
C LEU A 64 6.35 -40.47 -13.43
N PHE A 65 5.01 -40.45 -13.52
CA PHE A 65 4.13 -40.66 -12.37
C PHE A 65 3.32 -41.96 -12.51
N SER A 66 4.00 -43.10 -12.44
CA SER A 66 3.34 -44.37 -12.15
C SER A 66 2.96 -44.38 -10.67
N GLY A 67 1.78 -43.85 -10.33
CA GLY A 67 1.22 -43.97 -8.97
C GLY A 67 0.08 -43.02 -8.58
N GLY A 68 -0.16 -41.91 -9.29
CA GLY A 68 -1.23 -40.97 -8.95
C GLY A 68 -2.46 -41.17 -9.82
N ARG A 69 -3.58 -41.62 -9.26
CA ARG A 69 -4.87 -41.65 -9.97
C ARG A 69 -5.29 -40.21 -10.32
N SER A 70 -5.62 -39.97 -11.58
CA SER A 70 -6.17 -38.70 -12.06
C SER A 70 -7.49 -38.37 -11.32
N PRO A 71 -7.75 -37.11 -10.92
CA PRO A 71 -9.04 -36.68 -10.36
C PRO A 71 -10.24 -36.90 -11.30
N GLU A 72 -9.99 -37.11 -12.60
CA GLU A 72 -11.02 -37.30 -13.62
C GLU A 72 -11.50 -38.77 -13.73
N ASP A 73 -10.78 -39.71 -13.12
CA ASP A 73 -11.16 -41.14 -13.08
C ASP A 73 -12.26 -41.44 -12.04
N PHE A 74 -12.82 -40.39 -11.41
CA PHE A 74 -13.82 -40.46 -10.34
C PHE A 74 -15.27 -40.37 -10.83
N GLY A 75 -15.54 -40.61 -12.12
CA GLY A 75 -16.88 -40.53 -12.73
C GLY A 75 -17.98 -41.44 -12.13
N SER A 76 -17.69 -42.24 -11.09
CA SER A 76 -18.66 -43.12 -10.44
C SER A 76 -18.58 -43.19 -8.91
N ARG A 77 -17.74 -42.40 -8.22
CA ARG A 77 -17.70 -42.39 -6.75
C ARG A 77 -18.50 -41.21 -6.21
N GLN A 78 -19.49 -41.48 -5.37
CA GLN A 78 -20.13 -40.46 -4.55
C GLN A 78 -19.05 -39.61 -3.89
N PHE A 79 -18.99 -38.32 -4.24
CA PHE A 79 -18.15 -37.39 -3.50
C PHE A 79 -18.55 -37.47 -2.02
N PRO A 80 -17.58 -37.54 -1.10
CA PRO A 80 -17.91 -37.51 0.32
C PRO A 80 -18.72 -36.24 0.59
N LYS A 81 -19.87 -36.38 1.25
CA LYS A 81 -20.67 -35.23 1.71
C LYS A 81 -19.92 -34.57 2.86
N ILE A 82 -19.01 -33.67 2.53
CA ILE A 82 -18.23 -32.91 3.50
C ILE A 82 -19.02 -31.65 3.84
N TYR A 83 -19.26 -31.46 5.13
CA TYR A 83 -19.73 -30.20 5.68
C TYR A 83 -19.11 -30.04 7.07
N VAL A 84 -18.17 -29.12 7.20
CA VAL A 84 -17.46 -28.84 8.44
C VAL A 84 -17.73 -27.39 8.84
N PRO A 85 -18.62 -27.14 9.82
CA PRO A 85 -19.05 -25.79 10.18
C PRO A 85 -17.97 -24.96 10.88
N THR A 86 -16.87 -25.60 11.33
CA THR A 86 -15.71 -24.92 11.92
C THR A 86 -14.72 -24.41 10.88
N ASN A 87 -14.91 -24.75 9.60
CA ASN A 87 -14.11 -24.18 8.52
C ASN A 87 -14.43 -22.69 8.35
N PRO A 88 -13.51 -21.92 7.72
CA PRO A 88 -13.80 -20.55 7.33
C PRO A 88 -15.10 -20.46 6.50
N HIS A 89 -15.81 -19.34 6.65
CA HIS A 89 -17.08 -19.12 5.95
C HIS A 89 -16.91 -19.25 4.43
N GLY A 90 -17.72 -20.11 3.80
CA GLY A 90 -17.64 -20.43 2.37
C GLY A 90 -16.69 -21.60 2.03
N ALA A 91 -15.98 -22.16 3.02
CA ALA A 91 -15.11 -23.33 2.88
C ALA A 91 -15.65 -24.57 3.61
N GLU A 92 -16.91 -24.59 4.03
CA GLU A 92 -17.52 -25.68 4.81
C GLU A 92 -17.53 -27.01 4.06
N LEU A 93 -17.55 -26.96 2.72
CA LEU A 93 -17.55 -28.13 1.86
C LEU A 93 -16.14 -28.68 1.58
N LEU A 94 -15.08 -28.02 2.07
CA LEU A 94 -13.70 -28.45 1.87
C LEU A 94 -13.26 -29.38 3.02
N PRO A 95 -12.48 -30.44 2.72
CA PRO A 95 -11.80 -31.22 3.76
C PRO A 95 -10.91 -30.29 4.60
N PRO A 96 -10.94 -30.35 5.95
CA PRO A 96 -10.14 -29.45 6.78
C PRO A 96 -8.64 -29.46 6.48
N GLY A 97 -8.11 -30.63 6.07
CA GLY A 97 -6.67 -30.79 5.78
C GLY A 97 -6.15 -30.04 4.55
N ILE A 98 -7.01 -29.49 3.68
CA ILE A 98 -6.58 -28.67 2.53
C ILE A 98 -6.83 -27.16 2.76
N ILE A 99 -7.45 -26.80 3.88
CA ILE A 99 -7.83 -25.41 4.12
C ILE A 99 -6.64 -24.61 4.64
N VAL A 100 -6.40 -23.49 3.97
CA VAL A 100 -5.46 -22.46 4.39
C VAL A 100 -6.30 -21.21 4.69
N ALA A 101 -6.54 -20.94 5.97
CA ALA A 101 -7.49 -19.91 6.41
C ALA A 101 -6.94 -18.48 6.31
N GLU A 102 -5.62 -18.33 6.30
CA GLU A 102 -4.90 -17.05 6.30
C GLU A 102 -3.88 -17.04 5.16
N THR A 103 -3.45 -15.86 4.75
CA THR A 103 -2.41 -15.68 3.72
C THR A 103 -1.28 -14.81 4.28
N ASP A 104 -0.26 -14.55 3.47
CA ASP A 104 0.90 -13.77 3.85
C ASP A 104 1.49 -13.00 2.65
N PHE A 105 2.49 -12.14 2.93
CA PHE A 105 3.24 -11.42 1.90
C PHE A 105 4.59 -12.09 1.56
N TYR A 106 4.82 -13.34 1.98
CA TYR A 106 6.10 -13.99 1.71
C TYR A 106 6.26 -14.30 0.22
N LEU A 107 7.32 -13.77 -0.38
CA LEU A 107 7.63 -14.00 -1.79
C LEU A 107 8.07 -15.45 -2.01
N ARG A 108 7.50 -16.09 -3.04
CA ARG A 108 7.77 -17.49 -3.42
C ARG A 108 8.40 -17.54 -4.81
N ARG A 109 9.27 -18.52 -5.05
CA ARG A 109 9.94 -18.68 -6.36
C ARG A 109 8.96 -19.30 -7.35
N LEU A 110 9.19 -19.06 -8.64
CA LEU A 110 8.36 -19.63 -9.72
C LEU A 110 8.71 -21.09 -10.04
N TRP A 111 9.76 -21.65 -9.43
CA TRP A 111 10.28 -22.99 -9.70
C TRP A 111 10.92 -23.60 -8.44
N GLY A 112 11.14 -24.91 -8.47
CA GLY A 112 11.77 -25.66 -7.37
C GLY A 112 10.77 -26.11 -6.30
N GLU A 113 11.29 -26.56 -5.16
CA GLU A 113 10.47 -27.06 -4.06
C GLU A 113 9.95 -25.89 -3.19
N PRO A 114 8.63 -25.83 -2.90
CA PRO A 114 8.05 -24.77 -2.07
C PRO A 114 8.64 -24.69 -0.64
N SER A 115 9.17 -25.80 -0.13
CA SER A 115 9.80 -25.87 1.20
C SER A 115 11.12 -25.10 1.27
N GLU A 116 11.74 -24.81 0.13
CA GLU A 116 13.02 -24.11 0.01
C GLU A 116 12.86 -22.60 -0.25
N ASP A 117 11.65 -22.11 -0.53
CA ASP A 117 11.42 -20.71 -0.91
C ASP A 117 11.78 -19.74 0.21
N LEU A 118 11.49 -20.12 1.46
CA LEU A 118 11.62 -19.24 2.62
C LEU A 118 12.74 -19.75 3.53
N LYS A 119 13.98 -19.29 3.28
CA LYS A 119 15.12 -19.55 4.19
C LYS A 119 14.92 -18.92 5.58
N LYS A 120 14.29 -17.75 5.61
CA LYS A 120 13.92 -17.02 6.81
C LYS A 120 12.56 -16.37 6.60
N LYS A 121 11.69 -16.44 7.59
CA LYS A 121 10.39 -15.75 7.58
C LYS A 121 10.52 -14.44 8.33
N PRO A 122 10.27 -13.29 7.68
CA PRO A 122 10.18 -12.02 8.39
C PRO A 122 9.09 -12.08 9.46
N LYS A 123 9.39 -11.53 10.63
CA LYS A 123 8.51 -11.50 11.80
C LYS A 123 7.70 -10.22 11.90
N TYR A 124 8.17 -9.15 11.27
CA TYR A 124 7.57 -7.84 11.34
C TYR A 124 7.32 -7.30 9.93
N LEU A 125 6.34 -6.40 9.79
CA LEU A 125 6.02 -5.73 8.54
C LEU A 125 6.24 -4.23 8.72
N VAL A 126 6.91 -3.59 7.76
CA VAL A 126 6.92 -2.13 7.67
C VAL A 126 6.39 -1.68 6.33
N THR A 127 5.47 -0.72 6.41
CA THR A 127 4.84 -0.12 5.25
C THR A 127 5.14 1.37 5.21
N PHE A 128 5.44 1.87 4.02
CA PHE A 128 5.60 3.30 3.76
C PHE A 128 4.67 3.72 2.63
N THR A 129 4.01 4.86 2.79
CA THR A 129 3.25 5.48 1.69
C THR A 129 4.09 6.54 1.02
N VAL A 130 4.51 6.27 -0.22
CA VAL A 130 5.68 6.91 -0.83
C VAL A 130 5.39 7.53 -2.18
N GLY A 131 6.07 8.64 -2.45
CA GLY A 131 6.36 9.17 -3.76
C GLY A 131 7.86 9.18 -4.01
N PHE A 132 8.26 9.02 -5.27
CA PHE A 132 9.65 8.88 -5.68
C PHE A 132 10.54 10.08 -5.33
N GLU A 133 9.96 11.27 -5.19
CA GLU A 133 10.71 12.45 -4.76
C GLU A 133 11.29 12.28 -3.34
N GLN A 134 10.65 11.49 -2.48
CA GLN A 134 11.13 11.19 -1.12
C GLN A 134 11.97 9.91 -1.01
N ARG A 135 12.36 9.30 -2.13
CA ARG A 135 13.10 8.03 -2.16
C ARG A 135 14.37 8.02 -1.29
N ASN A 136 15.06 9.16 -1.18
CA ASN A 136 16.28 9.25 -0.38
C ASN A 136 15.97 9.15 1.12
N ASN A 137 14.85 9.72 1.55
CA ASN A 137 14.40 9.62 2.93
C ASN A 137 13.96 8.19 3.25
N ILE A 138 13.21 7.55 2.36
CA ILE A 138 12.83 6.14 2.50
C ILE A 138 14.05 5.22 2.49
N ASN A 139 15.05 5.48 1.64
CA ASN A 139 16.30 4.73 1.65
C ASN A 139 17.07 4.89 2.98
N ALA A 140 17.00 6.05 3.64
CA ALA A 140 17.54 6.23 4.98
C ALA A 140 16.73 5.45 6.03
N ALA A 141 15.39 5.46 5.91
CA ALA A 141 14.48 4.72 6.77
C ALA A 141 14.70 3.20 6.70
N VAL A 142 14.68 2.61 5.50
CA VAL A 142 14.79 1.14 5.30
C VAL A 142 16.08 0.58 5.91
N LYS A 143 17.18 1.34 5.93
CA LYS A 143 18.44 0.94 6.58
C LYS A 143 18.35 0.77 8.10
N LYS A 144 17.27 1.23 8.74
CA LYS A 144 17.02 1.04 10.18
C LYS A 144 16.26 -0.25 10.51
N PHE A 145 15.86 -1.01 9.49
CA PHE A 145 15.11 -2.25 9.62
C PHE A 145 16.01 -3.43 9.23
N SER A 146 16.02 -4.46 10.07
CA SER A 146 16.78 -5.68 9.83
C SER A 146 16.05 -6.62 8.86
N GLU A 147 16.68 -7.75 8.52
CA GLU A 147 16.07 -8.82 7.73
C GLU A 147 14.87 -9.52 8.40
N ASP A 148 14.58 -9.21 9.68
CA ASP A 148 13.34 -9.65 10.34
C ASP A 148 12.11 -8.85 9.86
N PHE A 149 12.30 -7.79 9.06
CA PHE A 149 11.24 -6.94 8.54
C PHE A 149 10.98 -7.19 7.05
N GLN A 150 9.71 -7.45 6.71
CA GLN A 150 9.23 -7.34 5.33
C GLN A 150 9.01 -5.86 5.01
N ILE A 151 9.58 -5.39 3.89
CA ILE A 151 9.35 -4.02 3.39
C ILE A 151 8.23 -4.04 2.36
N LEU A 152 7.25 -3.15 2.54
CA LEU A 152 6.13 -2.94 1.62
C LEU A 152 5.96 -1.44 1.33
N LEU A 153 5.94 -1.07 0.05
CA LEU A 153 5.84 0.32 -0.38
C LEU A 153 4.51 0.56 -1.09
N PHE A 154 3.77 1.58 -0.66
CA PHE A 154 2.53 2.04 -1.26
C PHE A 154 2.78 3.29 -2.12
N HIS A 155 2.81 3.12 -3.44
CA HIS A 155 3.21 4.16 -4.40
C HIS A 155 2.03 4.99 -4.85
N TYR A 156 1.84 6.16 -4.25
CA TYR A 156 0.73 7.04 -4.63
C TYR A 156 0.98 7.79 -5.95
N ASP A 157 2.21 7.80 -6.47
CA ASP A 157 2.60 8.52 -7.67
C ASP A 157 2.61 7.65 -8.94
N GLY A 158 2.51 6.32 -8.79
CA GLY A 158 2.54 5.37 -9.90
C GLY A 158 3.94 4.87 -10.27
N ARG A 159 5.00 5.28 -9.56
CA ARG A 159 6.40 5.06 -9.96
C ARG A 159 7.04 3.93 -9.17
N THR A 160 7.12 2.73 -9.76
CA THR A 160 7.71 1.55 -9.10
C THR A 160 9.10 1.21 -9.64
N THR A 161 9.31 1.25 -10.94
CA THR A 161 10.57 0.80 -11.59
C THR A 161 11.76 1.67 -11.22
N GLU A 162 11.57 2.96 -11.01
CA GLU A 162 12.69 3.85 -10.68
C GLU A 162 13.30 3.56 -9.30
N TRP A 163 12.59 2.82 -8.45
CA TRP A 163 13.11 2.36 -7.15
C TRP A 163 14.14 1.24 -7.29
N ASP A 164 14.25 0.57 -8.44
CA ASP A 164 15.24 -0.47 -8.73
C ASP A 164 16.69 0.03 -8.62
N GLN A 165 16.89 1.35 -8.54
CA GLN A 165 18.17 1.97 -8.19
C GLN A 165 18.70 1.54 -6.80
N PHE A 166 17.81 1.06 -5.92
CA PHE A 166 18.17 0.54 -4.61
C PHE A 166 18.06 -0.99 -4.60
N GLU A 167 19.16 -1.69 -4.31
CA GLU A 167 19.17 -3.16 -4.29
C GLU A 167 18.17 -3.76 -3.31
N TRP A 168 17.93 -3.12 -2.16
CA TRP A 168 16.92 -3.58 -1.20
C TRP A 168 15.50 -3.50 -1.77
N SER A 169 15.24 -2.58 -2.71
CA SER A 169 13.91 -2.37 -3.29
C SER A 169 13.49 -3.54 -4.17
N LYS A 170 14.43 -4.24 -4.79
CA LYS A 170 14.15 -5.44 -5.61
C LYS A 170 13.57 -6.59 -4.80
N ASN A 171 13.80 -6.59 -3.48
CA ASN A 171 13.25 -7.57 -2.53
C ASN A 171 12.06 -7.01 -1.74
N ALA A 172 11.71 -5.73 -1.92
CA ALA A 172 10.53 -5.12 -1.33
C ALA A 172 9.29 -5.42 -2.18
N ILE A 173 8.12 -5.31 -1.57
CA ILE A 173 6.85 -5.43 -2.28
C ILE A 173 6.37 -4.03 -2.65
N HIS A 174 5.97 -3.85 -3.90
CA HIS A 174 5.51 -2.57 -4.42
C HIS A 174 4.03 -2.68 -4.78
N ILE A 175 3.18 -1.84 -4.19
CA ILE A 175 1.76 -1.73 -4.54
C ILE A 175 1.51 -0.30 -5.01
N SER A 176 0.89 -0.16 -6.18
CA SER A 176 0.78 1.14 -6.86
C SER A 176 -0.66 1.42 -7.27
N ALA A 177 -1.20 2.53 -6.75
CA ALA A 177 -2.51 3.09 -7.05
C ALA A 177 -2.41 4.62 -6.96
N ARG A 178 -2.58 5.29 -8.10
CA ARG A 178 -2.32 6.72 -8.19
C ARG A 178 -3.25 7.54 -7.29
N LYS A 179 -2.69 8.55 -6.64
CA LYS A 179 -3.36 9.53 -5.78
C LYS A 179 -4.18 8.90 -4.64
N GLN A 180 -3.75 7.75 -4.12
CA GLN A 180 -4.35 7.11 -2.95
C GLN A 180 -3.54 7.40 -1.69
N THR A 181 -4.24 7.51 -0.56
CA THR A 181 -3.68 7.81 0.76
C THR A 181 -3.24 6.56 1.50
N LYS A 182 -2.42 6.74 2.54
CA LYS A 182 -1.94 5.66 3.43
C LYS A 182 -3.04 4.74 3.92
N TRP A 183 -4.12 5.31 4.45
CA TRP A 183 -5.21 4.53 5.02
C TRP A 183 -6.11 3.88 3.96
N TRP A 184 -6.15 4.41 2.74
CA TRP A 184 -6.78 3.71 1.61
C TRP A 184 -6.07 2.40 1.29
N TYR A 185 -4.72 2.44 1.23
CA TYR A 185 -3.89 1.26 1.03
C TYR A 185 -4.00 0.28 2.19
N ALA A 186 -3.83 0.77 3.43
CA ALA A 186 -3.90 -0.06 4.62
C ALA A 186 -5.22 -0.83 4.69
N LYS A 187 -6.36 -0.18 4.39
CA LYS A 187 -7.67 -0.83 4.37
C LYS A 187 -7.77 -1.97 3.34
N ARG A 188 -7.08 -1.88 2.22
CA ARG A 188 -7.23 -2.81 1.07
C ARG A 188 -6.19 -3.91 1.03
N PHE A 189 -4.97 -3.62 1.49
CA PHE A 189 -3.85 -4.55 1.36
C PHE A 189 -3.36 -5.08 2.69
N LEU A 190 -3.65 -4.43 3.82
CA LEU A 190 -3.29 -4.93 5.15
C LEU A 190 -4.48 -5.61 5.83
N HIS A 191 -5.18 -6.50 5.12
CA HIS A 191 -6.26 -7.28 5.73
C HIS A 191 -5.73 -8.11 6.91
N PRO A 192 -6.46 -8.25 8.04
CA PRO A 192 -5.95 -8.94 9.22
C PRO A 192 -5.44 -10.35 8.93
N ASP A 193 -6.16 -11.10 8.10
CA ASP A 193 -5.77 -12.47 7.72
C ASP A 193 -4.64 -12.52 6.67
N VAL A 194 -4.18 -11.38 6.13
CA VAL A 194 -2.97 -11.27 5.28
C VAL A 194 -1.76 -10.93 6.16
N VAL A 195 -1.95 -10.07 7.15
CA VAL A 195 -0.84 -9.59 8.00
C VAL A 195 -0.70 -10.38 9.30
N SER A 196 -1.54 -11.39 9.53
CA SER A 196 -1.48 -12.29 10.69
C SER A 196 -0.16 -13.04 10.77
N ALA A 197 0.61 -13.15 9.68
CA ALA A 197 1.96 -13.70 9.70
C ALA A 197 2.97 -12.83 10.47
N TYR A 198 2.71 -11.52 10.66
CA TYR A 198 3.62 -10.56 11.28
C TYR A 198 3.20 -10.22 12.71
N GLU A 199 4.14 -10.21 13.66
CA GLU A 199 3.87 -9.88 15.07
C GLU A 199 3.50 -8.41 15.26
N TYR A 200 4.23 -7.52 14.57
CA TYR A 200 4.02 -6.08 14.58
C TYR A 200 4.04 -5.49 13.17
N ILE A 201 3.21 -4.47 12.95
CA ILE A 201 2.94 -3.84 11.66
C ILE A 201 3.16 -2.32 11.80
N PHE A 202 4.16 -1.81 11.10
CA PHE A 202 4.52 -0.39 11.05
C PHE A 202 3.82 0.25 9.85
N ILE A 203 3.12 1.37 10.06
CA ILE A 203 2.40 2.07 8.99
C ILE A 203 2.82 3.54 8.94
N TRP A 204 3.95 3.80 8.29
CA TRP A 204 4.67 5.06 8.43
C TRP A 204 4.49 5.99 7.22
N ASP A 205 4.50 7.29 7.49
CA ASP A 205 4.64 8.33 6.48
C ASP A 205 6.08 8.41 5.95
N GLU A 206 6.25 9.08 4.81
CA GLU A 206 7.53 9.16 4.09
C GLU A 206 8.42 10.33 4.50
N ASP A 207 7.95 11.24 5.35
CA ASP A 207 8.61 12.50 5.74
C ASP A 207 9.21 12.44 7.16
N LEU A 208 9.69 11.25 7.53
CA LEU A 208 10.28 10.95 8.84
C LEU A 208 11.82 10.90 8.78
N GLY A 209 12.48 11.72 9.59
CA GLY A 209 13.90 11.58 9.91
C GLY A 209 14.11 10.48 10.96
N VAL A 210 15.04 9.57 10.70
CA VAL A 210 15.23 8.31 11.47
C VAL A 210 16.65 8.16 12.01
N GLU A 211 17.40 9.25 12.13
CA GLU A 211 18.81 9.27 12.53
C GLU A 211 19.03 8.50 13.83
N HIS A 212 18.08 8.65 14.76
CA HIS A 212 18.12 8.12 16.12
C HIS A 212 17.24 6.89 16.35
N PHE A 213 16.69 6.32 15.28
CA PHE A 213 15.81 5.16 15.33
C PHE A 213 16.55 3.87 14.95
N ASN A 214 16.22 2.77 15.65
CA ASN A 214 16.58 1.39 15.34
C ASN A 214 15.36 0.48 15.57
N ALA A 215 14.93 -0.24 14.53
CA ALA A 215 13.68 -0.99 14.58
C ALA A 215 13.72 -2.21 15.52
N ASP A 216 14.86 -2.90 15.60
CA ASP A 216 15.02 -4.06 16.48
C ASP A 216 14.92 -3.62 17.95
N ARG A 217 15.67 -2.56 18.31
CA ARG A 217 15.62 -1.99 19.66
C ARG A 217 14.24 -1.44 20.01
N TYR A 218 13.55 -0.83 19.05
CA TYR A 218 12.18 -0.39 19.23
C TYR A 218 11.25 -1.55 19.59
N ILE A 219 11.31 -2.65 18.84
CA ILE A 219 10.47 -3.83 19.11
C ILE A 219 10.79 -4.49 20.45
N GLU A 220 12.05 -4.55 20.85
CA GLU A 220 12.43 -5.03 22.19
C GLU A 220 11.71 -4.25 23.29
N LEU A 221 11.64 -2.91 23.17
CA LEU A 221 11.00 -2.04 24.14
C LEU A 221 9.48 -2.17 24.10
N VAL A 222 8.88 -2.22 22.91
CA VAL A 222 7.44 -2.46 22.73
C VAL A 222 7.03 -3.74 23.43
N LYS A 223 7.76 -4.85 23.21
CA LYS A 223 7.51 -6.13 23.86
C LYS A 223 7.75 -6.07 25.37
N LYS A 224 8.87 -5.50 25.81
CA LYS A 224 9.23 -5.33 27.24
C LYS A 224 8.14 -4.58 28.03
N HIS A 225 7.51 -3.58 27.42
CA HIS A 225 6.54 -2.72 28.06
C HIS A 225 5.07 -3.10 27.77
N GLY A 226 4.84 -4.20 27.06
CA GLY A 226 3.50 -4.72 26.74
C GLY A 226 2.69 -3.75 25.87
N LEU A 227 3.35 -3.04 24.96
CA LEU A 227 2.69 -2.10 24.06
C LEU A 227 2.09 -2.85 22.86
N GLU A 228 0.81 -2.60 22.62
CA GLU A 228 0.02 -3.19 21.55
C GLU A 228 -0.22 -2.18 20.42
N ILE A 229 -0.29 -0.88 20.76
CA ILE A 229 -0.20 0.23 19.80
C ILE A 229 0.88 1.17 20.29
N SER A 230 1.77 1.57 19.41
CA SER A 230 2.88 2.42 19.79
C SER A 230 3.33 3.34 18.67
N GLN A 231 4.16 4.32 19.01
CA GLN A 231 4.96 5.06 18.04
C GLN A 231 6.33 5.41 18.64
N PRO A 232 7.33 5.72 17.81
CA PRO A 232 8.54 6.39 18.26
C PRO A 232 8.24 7.77 18.89
N GLY A 233 9.07 8.21 19.82
CA GLY A 233 9.02 9.59 20.31
C GLY A 233 9.29 10.60 19.20
N LEU A 234 8.65 11.76 19.25
CA LEU A 234 8.90 12.86 18.33
C LEU A 234 9.87 13.88 18.92
N GLU A 235 10.90 14.23 18.15
CA GLU A 235 11.80 15.32 18.48
C GLU A 235 11.03 16.66 18.62
N PRO A 236 11.17 17.39 19.74
CA PRO A 236 10.36 18.59 20.00
C PRO A 236 10.72 19.82 19.15
N ASN A 237 11.82 19.76 18.38
CA ASN A 237 12.46 20.94 17.82
C ASN A 237 11.66 21.63 16.69
N ASN A 238 10.67 20.95 16.09
CA ASN A 238 9.93 21.45 14.92
C ASN A 238 8.43 21.67 15.15
N GLY A 239 8.04 21.96 16.39
CA GLY A 239 6.63 22.17 16.74
C GLY A 239 5.85 20.87 16.78
N LEU A 240 5.12 20.64 17.88
CA LEU A 240 4.34 19.44 18.09
C LEU A 240 2.88 19.82 18.30
N THR A 241 1.98 19.00 17.74
CA THR A 241 0.55 19.19 17.94
C THR A 241 0.13 18.73 19.33
N TRP A 242 0.63 17.55 19.75
CA TRP A 242 0.26 16.85 20.98
C TRP A 242 1.48 16.64 21.89
N GLU A 243 1.36 16.93 23.18
CA GLU A 243 2.42 16.68 24.15
C GLU A 243 2.65 15.18 24.36
N MET A 244 1.64 14.34 24.05
CA MET A 244 1.70 12.89 24.18
C MET A 244 2.68 12.25 23.20
N THR A 245 2.94 12.86 22.04
CA THR A 245 3.87 12.30 21.05
C THR A 245 5.30 12.79 21.22
N LYS A 246 5.48 13.85 22.03
CA LYS A 246 6.78 14.44 22.31
C LYS A 246 7.68 13.46 23.05
N ARG A 247 8.91 13.31 22.58
CA ARG A 247 9.94 12.52 23.24
C ARG A 247 10.23 13.02 24.65
N ARG A 248 10.40 12.10 25.60
CA ARG A 248 10.94 12.31 26.95
C ARG A 248 12.39 11.83 27.01
N GLY A 249 13.30 12.66 27.52
CA GLY A 249 14.74 12.33 27.51
C GLY A 249 15.19 11.40 28.64
N ASP A 250 14.32 11.11 29.60
CA ASP A 250 14.64 10.52 30.91
C ASP A 250 14.13 9.08 31.10
N ARG A 251 13.50 8.48 30.08
CA ARG A 251 12.81 7.18 30.19
C ARG A 251 12.80 6.41 28.89
N ASP A 252 12.48 5.12 28.98
CA ASP A 252 12.36 4.22 27.82
C ASP A 252 11.06 4.48 27.03
N VAL A 253 9.95 4.63 27.74
CA VAL A 253 8.59 4.80 27.21
C VAL A 253 7.76 5.71 28.12
N HIS A 254 6.70 6.31 27.57
CA HIS A 254 5.59 6.88 28.35
C HIS A 254 4.23 6.56 27.72
N LYS A 255 3.18 6.57 28.55
CA LYS A 255 1.81 6.19 28.18
C LYS A 255 0.78 7.28 28.51
N GLU A 256 1.24 8.32 29.20
CA GLU A 256 0.47 9.46 29.63
C GLU A 256 1.31 10.74 29.56
N THR A 257 0.63 11.88 29.46
CA THR A 257 1.24 13.20 29.47
C THR A 257 0.34 14.21 30.21
N GLN A 258 0.96 15.31 30.61
CA GLN A 258 0.22 16.54 30.90
C GLN A 258 0.06 17.33 29.60
N GLU A 259 -1.18 17.61 29.22
CA GLU A 259 -1.52 18.43 28.06
C GLU A 259 -1.81 19.89 28.44
N LYS A 260 -2.03 20.71 27.41
CA LYS A 260 -2.49 22.09 27.56
C LYS A 260 -3.81 22.14 28.35
N PRO A 261 -4.03 23.17 29.21
CA PRO A 261 -5.26 23.29 29.98
C PRO A 261 -6.52 23.18 29.10
N GLY A 262 -7.45 22.30 29.50
CA GLY A 262 -8.73 22.08 28.79
C GLY A 262 -8.68 21.10 27.62
N TRP A 263 -7.53 20.51 27.30
CA TRP A 263 -7.41 19.56 26.17
C TRP A 263 -7.74 18.12 26.54
N CYS A 264 -7.70 17.78 27.83
CA CYS A 264 -8.04 16.45 28.33
C CYS A 264 -9.27 16.53 29.22
N SER A 265 -10.32 15.83 28.80
CA SER A 265 -11.51 15.60 29.63
C SER A 265 -11.26 14.56 30.73
N ASP A 266 -10.37 13.62 30.47
CA ASP A 266 -9.97 12.53 31.36
C ASP A 266 -8.47 12.23 31.11
N PRO A 267 -7.65 12.04 32.16
CA PRO A 267 -6.22 11.80 32.01
C PRO A 267 -5.87 10.47 31.33
N HIS A 268 -6.75 9.47 31.39
CA HIS A 268 -6.56 8.16 30.75
C HIS A 268 -7.13 8.10 29.33
N LEU A 269 -7.68 9.21 28.83
CA LEU A 269 -8.21 9.32 27.47
C LEU A 269 -7.32 10.19 26.57
N PRO A 270 -7.43 10.02 25.25
CA PRO A 270 -6.80 10.91 24.29
C PRO A 270 -7.23 12.36 24.49
N PRO A 271 -6.33 13.33 24.27
CA PRO A 271 -4.94 13.14 23.85
C PRO A 271 -3.95 12.87 24.99
N CYS A 272 -4.36 12.88 26.27
CA CYS A 272 -3.44 12.76 27.42
C CYS A 272 -2.85 11.37 27.61
N ALA A 273 -3.59 10.32 27.26
CA ALA A 273 -3.13 8.94 27.29
C ALA A 273 -3.87 8.15 26.21
N ALA A 274 -3.53 6.87 26.05
CA ALA A 274 -4.18 5.99 25.08
C ALA A 274 -4.14 6.53 23.62
N PHE A 275 -3.10 7.30 23.29
CA PHE A 275 -3.00 8.07 22.05
C PHE A 275 -1.60 7.96 21.43
N VAL A 276 -1.57 7.75 20.11
CA VAL A 276 -0.42 7.91 19.24
C VAL A 276 -0.90 8.54 17.93
N GLU A 277 -0.08 9.36 17.30
CA GLU A 277 -0.40 9.98 16.03
C GLU A 277 -0.38 8.97 14.88
N ILE A 278 -1.29 9.17 13.93
CA ILE A 278 -1.40 8.34 12.74
C ILE A 278 -0.18 8.40 11.81
N MET A 279 0.81 9.26 12.05
CA MET A 279 1.98 9.46 11.18
C MET A 279 2.95 8.26 11.20
N ALA A 280 3.31 7.78 12.39
CA ALA A 280 4.27 6.69 12.58
C ALA A 280 3.78 5.56 13.52
N PRO A 281 2.51 5.11 13.44
CA PRO A 281 2.00 4.10 14.34
C PRO A 281 2.57 2.72 14.03
N VAL A 282 2.62 1.91 15.07
CA VAL A 282 3.00 0.50 15.07
C VAL A 282 1.95 -0.28 15.84
N PHE A 283 1.38 -1.30 15.21
CA PHE A 283 0.30 -2.12 15.78
C PHE A 283 0.80 -3.54 15.99
N SER A 284 0.42 -4.18 17.08
CA SER A 284 0.44 -5.64 17.14
C SER A 284 -0.59 -6.21 16.17
N ARG A 285 -0.44 -7.48 15.76
CA ARG A 285 -1.45 -8.15 14.91
C ARG A 285 -2.85 -8.15 15.52
N GLU A 286 -2.95 -8.30 16.84
CA GLU A 286 -4.23 -8.34 17.56
C GLU A 286 -4.91 -6.97 17.54
N ALA A 287 -4.16 -5.92 17.87
CA ALA A 287 -4.67 -4.55 17.80
C ALA A 287 -5.08 -4.18 16.37
N TRP A 288 -4.26 -4.54 15.39
CA TRP A 288 -4.52 -4.26 13.99
C TRP A 288 -5.80 -4.92 13.49
N ARG A 289 -6.12 -6.15 13.93
CA ARG A 289 -7.37 -6.83 13.56
C ARG A 289 -8.60 -5.97 13.87
N CYS A 290 -8.64 -5.33 15.03
CA CYS A 290 -9.70 -4.40 15.38
C CYS A 290 -9.60 -3.07 14.60
N VAL A 291 -8.41 -2.46 14.56
CA VAL A 291 -8.22 -1.14 13.89
C VAL A 291 -8.59 -1.21 12.41
N TRP A 292 -8.28 -2.31 11.73
CA TRP A 292 -8.64 -2.52 10.34
C TRP A 292 -10.16 -2.46 10.10
N HIS A 293 -10.98 -3.01 11.02
CA HIS A 293 -12.43 -2.94 10.94
C HIS A 293 -12.97 -1.54 11.24
N MET A 294 -12.25 -0.76 12.03
CA MET A 294 -12.58 0.64 12.33
C MET A 294 -12.39 1.55 11.10
N ILE A 295 -11.39 1.29 10.27
CA ILE A 295 -11.10 2.08 9.06
C ILE A 295 -12.26 1.95 8.06
N GLN A 296 -12.79 3.10 7.67
CA GLN A 296 -13.90 3.23 6.72
C GLN A 296 -13.40 3.16 5.27
N ASN A 297 -14.18 2.55 4.37
CA ASN A 297 -13.76 2.38 2.98
C ASN A 297 -13.72 3.70 2.18
N ASP A 298 -14.55 4.67 2.55
CA ASP A 298 -14.76 5.95 1.88
C ASP A 298 -14.02 7.13 2.53
N LEU A 299 -13.60 7.01 3.79
CA LEU A 299 -12.79 8.00 4.50
C LEU A 299 -11.32 7.60 4.43
N VAL A 300 -10.57 8.23 3.54
CA VAL A 300 -9.27 7.74 3.09
C VAL A 300 -8.10 8.42 3.81
N HIS A 301 -8.27 9.58 4.42
CA HIS A 301 -7.15 10.32 5.05
C HIS A 301 -6.83 9.87 6.47
N GLY A 302 -7.78 9.22 7.15
CA GLY A 302 -7.61 8.67 8.50
C GLY A 302 -7.48 9.69 9.64
N TRP A 303 -7.71 10.98 9.39
CA TRP A 303 -7.71 12.00 10.45
C TRP A 303 -8.79 11.71 11.49
N GLY A 304 -8.39 11.69 12.76
CA GLY A 304 -9.27 11.34 13.88
C GLY A 304 -9.25 9.87 14.27
N LEU A 305 -8.64 9.00 13.45
CA LEU A 305 -8.48 7.58 13.78
C LEU A 305 -7.64 7.39 15.05
N ASP A 306 -6.59 8.21 15.21
CA ASP A 306 -5.71 8.35 16.37
C ASP A 306 -6.48 8.46 17.70
N PHE A 307 -7.58 9.22 17.73
CA PHE A 307 -8.45 9.35 18.91
C PHE A 307 -9.30 8.10 19.20
N ALA A 308 -9.56 7.29 18.18
CA ALA A 308 -10.40 6.11 18.27
C ALA A 308 -9.61 4.81 18.48
N LEU A 309 -8.28 4.81 18.30
CA LEU A 309 -7.42 3.63 18.49
C LEU A 309 -7.61 2.95 19.86
N ARG A 310 -7.86 3.74 20.91
CA ARG A 310 -8.14 3.24 22.27
C ARG A 310 -9.28 2.21 22.33
N ARG A 311 -10.21 2.24 21.38
CA ARG A 311 -11.40 1.37 21.38
C ARG A 311 -11.06 -0.09 21.04
N CYS A 312 -9.85 -0.34 20.55
CA CYS A 312 -9.41 -1.67 20.14
C CYS A 312 -8.64 -2.43 21.23
N ILE A 313 -8.42 -1.84 22.40
CA ILE A 313 -7.51 -2.38 23.40
C ILE A 313 -7.98 -2.04 24.81
N GLU A 314 -7.92 -3.00 25.72
CA GLU A 314 -8.27 -2.82 27.13
C GLU A 314 -7.15 -3.36 28.06
N PRO A 315 -6.70 -2.59 29.08
CA PRO A 315 -6.92 -1.15 29.26
C PRO A 315 -6.03 -0.33 28.31
N ALA A 316 -6.64 0.60 27.56
CA ALA A 316 -5.95 1.32 26.49
C ALA A 316 -4.77 2.18 26.98
N HIS A 317 -4.92 2.88 28.10
CA HIS A 317 -3.90 3.78 28.64
C HIS A 317 -2.65 3.04 29.17
N GLU A 318 -2.72 1.72 29.36
CA GLU A 318 -1.55 0.91 29.75
C GLU A 318 -0.87 0.24 28.55
N LYS A 319 -1.56 0.12 27.41
CA LYS A 319 -1.09 -0.66 26.25
C LYS A 319 -0.80 0.18 25.02
N ILE A 320 -1.17 1.45 25.04
CA ILE A 320 -0.85 2.43 24.01
C ILE A 320 0.17 3.41 24.57
N GLY A 321 1.28 3.63 23.85
CA GLY A 321 2.32 4.53 24.34
C GLY A 321 3.41 4.87 23.34
N VAL A 322 4.28 5.77 23.76
CA VAL A 322 5.38 6.31 22.97
C VAL A 322 6.70 5.73 23.46
N VAL A 323 7.52 5.26 22.53
CA VAL A 323 8.86 4.74 22.82
C VAL A 323 9.86 5.88 22.72
N ASP A 324 10.24 6.45 23.86
CA ASP A 324 11.06 7.66 23.95
C ASP A 324 12.52 7.48 23.59
N SER A 325 13.07 6.32 23.95
CA SER A 325 14.48 6.00 23.70
C SER A 325 14.76 5.68 22.23
N GLN A 326 13.73 5.58 21.38
CA GLN A 326 13.82 5.40 19.93
C GLN A 326 12.94 6.46 19.28
N TRP A 327 13.54 7.53 18.76
CA TRP A 327 12.79 8.70 18.32
C TRP A 327 13.05 9.03 16.85
N ILE A 328 12.11 9.80 16.30
CA ILE A 328 12.10 10.27 14.91
C ILE A 328 11.87 11.78 14.87
N ILE A 329 12.15 12.38 13.71
CA ILE A 329 11.97 13.81 13.45
C ILE A 329 10.90 13.96 12.37
N HIS A 330 9.87 14.77 12.61
CA HIS A 330 8.93 15.12 11.54
C HIS A 330 9.55 16.21 10.65
N GLN A 331 9.88 15.87 9.41
CA GLN A 331 10.57 16.77 8.48
C GLN A 331 9.59 17.67 7.70
N VAL A 332 8.29 17.35 7.73
CA VAL A 332 7.21 18.13 7.08
C VAL A 332 7.48 18.35 5.58
N ILE A 333 8.03 17.33 4.91
CA ILE A 333 8.36 17.44 3.50
C ILE A 333 7.06 17.39 2.68
N PRO A 334 6.82 18.32 1.74
CA PRO A 334 5.64 18.28 0.89
C PRO A 334 5.48 16.92 0.20
N SER A 335 4.38 16.24 0.52
CA SER A 335 4.08 14.87 0.12
C SER A 335 2.79 14.80 -0.70
N LEU A 336 2.01 13.73 -0.55
CA LEU A 336 0.69 13.50 -1.15
C LEU A 336 -0.26 14.72 -1.10
N GLY A 337 -0.16 15.60 -0.10
CA GLY A 337 -0.94 16.84 -0.06
C GLY A 337 -0.80 17.70 -1.33
N SER A 338 0.37 17.68 -1.96
CA SER A 338 0.62 18.39 -3.22
C SER A 338 -0.05 17.75 -4.45
N GLN A 339 -0.56 16.51 -4.34
CA GLN A 339 -1.19 15.76 -5.44
C GLN A 339 -2.68 16.07 -5.62
N GLY A 340 -3.24 16.98 -4.81
CA GLY A 340 -4.59 17.50 -4.94
C GLY A 340 -4.80 18.32 -6.22
N GLU A 341 -6.03 18.81 -6.41
CA GLU A 341 -6.36 19.71 -7.51
C GLU A 341 -6.34 21.16 -7.02
N SER A 342 -5.85 22.06 -7.88
CA SER A 342 -5.93 23.49 -7.62
C SER A 342 -7.31 23.99 -8.03
N GLU A 343 -8.07 24.53 -7.09
CA GLU A 343 -9.38 25.12 -7.37
C GLU A 343 -9.44 26.58 -6.91
N LYS A 344 -9.97 27.47 -7.76
CA LYS A 344 -10.29 28.87 -7.40
C LYS A 344 -9.12 29.64 -6.76
N GLY A 345 -7.89 29.42 -7.27
CA GLY A 345 -6.67 30.06 -6.77
C GLY A 345 -6.10 29.47 -5.47
N LYS A 346 -6.72 28.42 -4.91
CA LYS A 346 -6.15 27.63 -3.81
C LYS A 346 -5.10 26.66 -4.34
N SER A 347 -4.03 26.50 -3.58
CA SER A 347 -3.00 25.48 -3.84
C SER A 347 -3.54 24.06 -3.56
N PRO A 348 -3.00 23.02 -4.22
CA PRO A 348 -3.48 21.63 -4.09
C PRO A 348 -3.63 21.13 -2.65
N TRP A 349 -2.65 21.44 -1.80
CA TRP A 349 -2.63 20.97 -0.40
C TRP A 349 -3.76 21.55 0.44
N GLN A 350 -4.29 22.73 0.08
CA GLN A 350 -5.41 23.32 0.79
C GLN A 350 -6.70 22.51 0.56
N GLY A 351 -6.93 22.04 -0.67
CA GLY A 351 -8.06 21.17 -0.99
C GLY A 351 -7.96 19.81 -0.29
N VAL A 352 -6.76 19.21 -0.26
CA VAL A 352 -6.53 17.96 0.48
C VAL A 352 -6.81 18.17 1.98
N ARG A 353 -6.29 19.25 2.58
CA ARG A 353 -6.50 19.54 4.00
C ARG A 353 -7.97 19.84 4.34
N GLU A 354 -8.70 20.49 3.43
CA GLU A 354 -10.15 20.69 3.56
C GLU A 354 -10.88 19.34 3.58
N ARG A 355 -10.53 18.43 2.66
CA ARG A 355 -11.06 17.06 2.66
C ARG A 355 -10.71 16.29 3.93
N CYS A 356 -9.47 16.39 4.44
CA CYS A 356 -9.09 15.76 5.70
C CYS A 356 -9.98 16.19 6.87
N ARG A 357 -10.27 17.50 7.00
CA ARG A 357 -11.16 18.02 8.05
C ARG A 357 -12.59 17.51 7.88
N ASN A 358 -13.09 17.48 6.63
CA ASN A 358 -14.44 16.97 6.35
C ASN A 358 -14.57 15.48 6.70
N GLU A 359 -13.59 14.67 6.31
CA GLU A 359 -13.54 13.24 6.65
C GLU A 359 -13.43 13.00 8.15
N TRP A 360 -12.63 13.81 8.86
CA TRP A 360 -12.55 13.73 10.32
C TRP A 360 -13.90 13.99 10.99
N THR A 361 -14.59 15.08 10.62
CA THR A 361 -15.95 15.37 11.13
C THR A 361 -16.92 14.23 10.82
N MET A 362 -16.89 13.68 9.61
CA MET A 362 -17.74 12.54 9.23
C MET A 362 -17.44 11.30 10.08
N PHE A 363 -16.16 10.99 10.32
CA PHE A 363 -15.76 9.86 11.17
C PHE A 363 -16.25 10.04 12.61
N GLN A 364 -16.05 11.22 13.20
CA GLN A 364 -16.53 11.53 14.55
C GLN A 364 -18.04 11.37 14.67
N ASN A 365 -18.80 11.88 13.70
CA ASN A 365 -20.25 11.74 13.70
C ASN A 365 -20.68 10.27 13.59
N ARG A 366 -20.06 9.48 12.70
CA ARG A 366 -20.35 8.04 12.56
C ARG A 366 -20.11 7.28 13.86
N VAL A 367 -19.00 7.55 14.53
CA VAL A 367 -18.69 6.92 15.82
C VAL A 367 -19.72 7.30 16.88
N ALA A 368 -20.06 8.59 16.99
CA ALA A 368 -21.02 9.08 17.97
C ALA A 368 -22.44 8.52 17.73
N GLU A 369 -22.88 8.47 16.48
CA GLU A 369 -24.18 7.90 16.09
C GLU A 369 -24.23 6.39 16.35
N ALA A 370 -23.16 5.65 16.02
CA ALA A 370 -23.07 4.22 16.30
C ALA A 370 -23.08 3.93 17.81
N ASP A 371 -22.36 4.72 18.61
CA ASP A 371 -22.36 4.61 20.07
C ASP A 371 -23.76 4.86 20.63
N LYS A 372 -24.44 5.91 20.17
CA LYS A 372 -25.81 6.22 20.58
C LYS A 372 -26.76 5.07 20.23
N ALA A 373 -26.72 4.57 19.00
CA ALA A 373 -27.57 3.47 18.54
C ALA A 373 -27.32 2.18 19.34
N TYR A 374 -26.06 1.86 19.63
CA TYR A 374 -25.69 0.71 20.46
C TYR A 374 -26.26 0.85 21.87
N MET A 375 -26.08 2.01 22.51
CA MET A 375 -26.58 2.27 23.87
C MET A 375 -28.11 2.23 23.93
N GLU A 376 -28.82 2.74 22.92
CA GLU A 376 -30.29 2.67 22.83
C GLU A 376 -30.79 1.23 22.72
N GLN A 377 -30.14 0.38 21.91
CA GLN A 377 -30.51 -1.04 21.78
C GLN A 377 -30.29 -1.85 23.07
N HIS A 378 -29.31 -1.45 23.89
CA HIS A 378 -28.95 -2.18 25.11
C HIS A 378 -29.63 -1.61 26.36
N LYS A 379 -30.05 -0.33 26.36
CA LYS A 379 -30.91 0.26 27.40
C LYS A 379 -32.33 -0.34 27.46
N VAL A 380 -32.79 -0.98 26.39
CA VAL A 380 -34.10 -1.67 26.36
C VAL A 380 -34.03 -3.07 27.00
N LYS A 381 -32.84 -3.53 27.41
CA LYS A 381 -32.61 -4.87 27.97
C LYS A 381 -32.30 -4.91 29.47
N GLU A 382 -32.25 -3.77 30.15
CA GLU A 382 -32.24 -3.65 31.61
C GLU A 382 -33.62 -3.16 32.08
#